data_AF-A0A1H5BCV8-F1
#
_entry.id   AF-A0A1H5BCV8-F1
#
_cell.length_a   1.000
_cell.length_b   1.000
_cell.length_c   1.000
_cell.angle_alpha   90.00
_cell.angle_beta   90.00
_cell.angle_gamma   90.00
#
_symmetry.space_group_name_H-M   'P 1'
#
loop_
_entity.id
_entity.type
_entity.pdbx_description
1 polymer ?
#
loop_
_entity_poly.entity_id
_entity_poly.type
_entity_poly.pdbx_seq_one_letter_code
_entity_poly.pdbx_strand_id
1 'polypeptide(L)'
;MGSTDSPERPAAGDRPERGRKAVPLRIDPAVYQALAKWAADDLRSVNAQIEFLLRRALDDAGRMPQKARPMRGPGRPPANPDQR
;
A
#
# COMPACT_ATOMS: atom_id res chain seq x y z
N MET A 1 47.39 -4.34 -17.88
CA MET A 1 47.04 -4.47 -16.45
C MET A 1 46.37 -3.19 -15.99
N GLY A 2 45.10 -3.26 -15.61
CA GLY A 2 44.31 -2.12 -15.16
C GLY A 2 42.88 -2.57 -14.98
N SER A 3 42.67 -3.52 -14.05
CA SER A 3 41.36 -4.07 -13.73
C SER A 3 40.52 -2.95 -13.11
N THR A 4 39.47 -2.55 -13.82
CA THR A 4 38.41 -1.72 -13.24
C THR A 4 37.65 -2.57 -12.23
N ASP A 5 37.93 -2.35 -10.96
CA ASP A 5 37.10 -2.82 -9.86
C ASP A 5 35.71 -2.17 -9.99
N SER A 6 34.73 -2.96 -10.41
CA SER A 6 33.36 -2.53 -10.54
C SER A 6 32.68 -2.75 -9.19
N PRO A 7 32.03 -1.75 -8.57
CA PRO A 7 31.43 -1.93 -7.26
C PRO A 7 30.32 -2.99 -7.35
N GLU A 8 30.49 -4.02 -6.54
CA GLU A 8 29.56 -5.14 -6.37
C GLU A 8 28.17 -4.59 -6.01
N ARG A 9 27.18 -4.87 -6.86
CA ARG A 9 25.80 -4.45 -6.63
C ARG A 9 25.26 -5.21 -5.43
N PRO A 10 24.63 -4.54 -4.44
CA PRO A 10 24.10 -5.24 -3.28
C PRO A 10 23.04 -6.27 -3.72
N ALA A 11 23.16 -7.48 -3.16
CA ALA A 11 22.33 -8.63 -3.44
C ALA A 11 20.83 -8.26 -3.43
N ALA A 12 20.15 -8.58 -4.53
CA ALA A 12 18.76 -8.24 -4.82
C ALA A 12 17.74 -9.08 -4.02
N GLY A 13 17.93 -9.21 -2.71
CA GLY A 13 17.29 -10.26 -1.90
C GLY A 13 16.51 -9.80 -0.67
N ASP A 14 15.84 -8.63 -0.67
CA ASP A 14 14.69 -8.37 0.23
C ASP A 14 13.93 -7.08 -0.19
N ARG A 15 13.66 -6.88 -1.48
CA ARG A 15 12.79 -5.74 -1.87
C ARG A 15 11.36 -6.11 -1.50
N PRO A 16 10.70 -5.39 -0.58
CA PRO A 16 9.33 -5.74 -0.22
C PRO A 16 8.47 -5.64 -1.47
N GLU A 17 7.71 -6.69 -1.76
CA GLU A 17 6.69 -6.77 -2.81
C GLU A 17 6.04 -5.39 -3.01
N ARG A 18 6.27 -4.78 -4.19
CA ARG A 18 5.76 -3.43 -4.52
C ARG A 18 4.32 -3.45 -5.03
N GLY A 19 3.78 -4.63 -5.26
CA GLY A 19 2.42 -4.85 -5.73
C GLY A 19 1.38 -4.65 -4.63
N ARG A 20 0.24 -4.06 -5.01
CA ARG A 20 -0.98 -4.10 -4.18
C ARG A 20 -1.62 -5.47 -4.38
N LYS A 21 -1.97 -6.15 -3.29
CA LYS A 21 -2.73 -7.40 -3.36
C LYS A 21 -4.21 -7.05 -3.55
N ALA A 22 -4.80 -7.44 -4.68
CA ALA A 22 -6.24 -7.41 -4.87
C ALA A 22 -6.86 -8.68 -4.26
N VAL A 23 -7.86 -8.51 -3.38
CA VAL A 23 -8.59 -9.61 -2.75
C VAL A 23 -10.08 -9.32 -2.89
N PRO A 24 -10.90 -10.28 -3.38
CA PRO A 24 -12.35 -10.09 -3.41
C PRO A 24 -12.89 -10.05 -1.97
N LEU A 25 -13.57 -8.96 -1.62
CA LEU A 25 -14.16 -8.76 -0.31
C LEU A 25 -15.67 -9.06 -0.38
N ARG A 26 -16.16 -9.94 0.50
CA ARG A 26 -17.59 -10.17 0.69
C ARG A 26 -18.06 -9.30 1.86
N ILE A 27 -18.92 -8.33 1.57
CA ILE A 27 -19.51 -7.42 2.55
C ILE A 27 -20.99 -7.25 2.27
N ASP A 28 -21.73 -6.97 3.33
CA ASP A 28 -23.14 -6.59 3.20
C ASP A 28 -23.28 -5.31 2.34
N PRO A 29 -24.24 -5.24 1.41
CA PRO A 29 -24.43 -4.07 0.55
C PRO A 29 -24.71 -2.78 1.32
N ALA A 30 -25.47 -2.81 2.41
CA ALA A 30 -25.76 -1.61 3.20
C ALA A 30 -24.50 -1.09 3.91
N VAL A 31 -23.63 -2.00 4.37
CA VAL A 31 -22.32 -1.63 4.93
C VAL A 31 -21.44 -0.99 3.88
N TYR A 32 -21.42 -1.53 2.66
CA TYR A 32 -20.69 -0.91 1.55
C TYR A 32 -21.17 0.52 1.28
N GLN A 33 -22.49 0.75 1.27
CA GLN A 33 -23.03 2.09 1.03
C GLN A 33 -22.66 3.08 2.14
N ALA A 34 -22.69 2.64 3.40
CA ALA A 34 -22.24 3.47 4.52
C ALA A 34 -20.76 3.85 4.40
N LEU A 35 -19.90 2.89 4.03
CA LEU A 35 -18.47 3.14 3.78
C LEU A 35 -18.25 4.08 2.60
N ALA A 36 -19.01 3.92 1.51
CA ALA A 36 -18.92 4.76 0.33
C ALA A 36 -19.32 6.21 0.63
N LYS A 37 -20.41 6.40 1.40
CA LYS A 37 -20.82 7.73 1.86
C LYS A 37 -19.75 8.38 2.74
N TRP A 38 -19.21 7.66 3.72
CA TRP A 38 -18.15 8.20 4.57
C TRP A 38 -16.89 8.55 3.78
N ALA A 39 -16.48 7.70 2.84
CA ALA A 39 -15.34 7.99 1.96
C ALA A 39 -15.56 9.28 1.14
N ALA A 40 -16.78 9.49 0.64
CA ALA A 40 -17.13 10.71 -0.09
C ALA A 40 -17.08 11.96 0.81
N ASP A 41 -17.61 11.86 2.03
CA ASP A 41 -17.57 12.94 3.02
C ASP A 41 -16.11 13.32 3.38
N ASP A 42 -15.18 12.35 3.37
CA ASP A 42 -13.74 12.54 3.65
C ASP A 42 -12.88 12.85 2.40
N LEU A 43 -13.49 13.01 1.21
CA LEU A 43 -12.80 13.18 -0.08
C LEU A 43 -11.78 12.07 -0.40
N ARG A 44 -12.10 10.82 -0.04
CA ARG A 44 -11.27 9.63 -0.28
C ARG A 44 -11.98 8.68 -1.24
N SER A 45 -11.19 7.85 -1.93
CA SER A 45 -11.76 6.68 -2.59
C SER A 45 -12.21 5.66 -1.54
N VAL A 46 -13.22 4.86 -1.87
CA VAL A 46 -13.70 3.79 -0.99
C VAL A 46 -12.58 2.83 -0.59
N ASN A 47 -11.68 2.49 -1.51
CA ASN A 47 -10.52 1.65 -1.22
C ASN A 47 -9.54 2.29 -0.24
N ALA A 48 -9.29 3.61 -0.37
CA ALA A 48 -8.45 4.33 0.58
C ALA A 48 -9.10 4.40 1.97
N GLN A 49 -10.44 4.54 2.03
CA GLN A 49 -11.17 4.49 3.29
C GLN A 49 -11.08 3.11 3.95
N ILE A 50 -11.29 2.03 3.19
CA ILE A 50 -11.14 0.66 3.69
C ILE A 50 -9.71 0.42 4.21
N GLU A 51 -8.69 0.83 3.46
CA GLU A 51 -7.29 0.68 3.89
C GLU A 51 -7.03 1.45 5.20
N PHE A 52 -7.52 2.68 5.30
CA PHE A 52 -7.39 3.48 6.51
C PHE A 52 -8.02 2.79 7.73
N LEU A 53 -9.25 2.28 7.60
CA LEU A 53 -9.94 1.58 8.67
C LEU A 53 -9.24 0.30 9.10
N LEU A 54 -8.74 -0.48 8.14
CA LEU A 54 -8.00 -1.71 8.44
C LEU A 54 -6.69 -1.43 9.19
N ARG A 55 -5.94 -0.40 8.78
CA ARG A 55 -4.71 0.01 9.46
C ARG A 55 -5.00 0.47 10.89
N ARG A 56 -6.00 1.35 11.06
CA ARG A 56 -6.43 1.81 12.38
C ARG A 56 -6.84 0.63 13.28
N ALA A 57 -7.64 -0.30 12.77
CA ALA A 57 -8.05 -1.48 13.53
C ALA A 57 -6.86 -2.38 13.92
N LEU A 58 -5.83 -2.50 13.06
CA LEU A 58 -4.60 -3.23 13.38
C LEU A 58 -3.76 -2.49 14.44
N ASP A 59 -3.65 -1.17 14.35
CA ASP A 59 -2.96 -0.34 15.34
C ASP A 59 -3.65 -0.44 16.71
N ASP A 60 -4.96 -0.25 16.75
CA ASP A 60 -5.79 -0.34 17.96
C ASP A 60 -5.70 -1.74 18.60
N ALA A 61 -5.55 -2.79 17.79
CA ALA A 61 -5.36 -4.16 18.25
C ALA A 61 -3.89 -4.52 18.60
N GLY A 62 -2.93 -3.62 18.39
CA GLY A 62 -1.50 -3.88 18.59
C GLY A 62 -0.91 -4.91 17.61
N ARG A 63 -1.51 -5.06 16.42
CA ARG A 63 -1.16 -6.08 15.41
C ARG A 63 -0.53 -5.51 14.13
N MET A 64 -0.21 -4.22 14.14
CA MET A 64 0.37 -3.57 12.96
C MET A 64 1.76 -4.17 12.62
N PRO A 65 1.99 -4.64 11.39
CA PRO A 65 3.29 -5.19 11.02
C PRO A 65 4.38 -4.11 10.99
N GLN A 66 5.54 -4.40 11.59
CA GLN A 66 6.69 -3.47 11.62
C GLN A 66 7.20 -3.09 10.22
N LYS A 67 7.05 -3.98 9.22
CA LYS A 67 7.46 -3.76 7.83
C LYS A 67 6.37 -3.11 6.96
N ALA A 68 5.22 -2.71 7.52
CA ALA A 68 4.13 -2.13 6.75
C ALA A 68 4.54 -0.76 6.17
N ARG A 69 4.37 -0.59 4.85
CA ARG A 69 4.64 0.71 4.20
C ARG A 69 3.61 1.76 4.64
N PRO A 70 3.99 3.05 4.68
CA PRO A 70 3.06 4.12 4.97
C PRO A 70 1.93 4.17 3.92
N MET A 71 0.76 4.65 4.35
CA MET A 71 -0.37 4.87 3.44
C MET A 71 0.04 5.90 2.38
N ARG A 72 -0.28 5.64 1.10
CA ARG A 72 0.08 6.56 0.03
C ARG A 72 -0.75 7.84 0.14
N GLY A 73 -0.10 8.98 -0.05
CA GLY A 73 -0.79 10.27 -0.15
C GLY A 73 -1.74 10.33 -1.36
N PRO A 74 -2.75 11.22 -1.33
CA PRO A 74 -3.64 11.46 -2.45
C PRO A 74 -2.87 11.81 -3.74
N GLY A 75 -3.35 11.33 -4.89
CA GLY A 75 -2.92 11.81 -6.21
C GLY A 75 -1.52 11.44 -6.68
N ARG A 76 -0.72 10.66 -5.92
CA ARG A 76 0.63 10.25 -6.37
C ARG A 76 0.59 8.90 -7.10
N PRO A 77 0.57 8.86 -8.44
CA PRO A 77 0.79 7.61 -9.17
C PRO A 77 2.20 7.09 -8.85
N PRO A 78 2.39 5.75 -8.81
CA PRO A 78 3.72 5.19 -8.64
C PRO A 78 4.62 5.63 -9.81
N ALA A 79 5.86 6.01 -9.52
CA ALA A 79 6.87 6.13 -10.57
C ALA A 79 7.03 4.75 -11.22
N ASN A 80 6.83 4.68 -12.53
CA ASN A 80 6.89 3.42 -13.26
C ASN A 80 8.35 2.95 -13.28
N PRO A 81 8.71 1.83 -12.61
CA PRO A 81 10.09 1.37 -12.57
C PRO A 81 10.59 0.87 -13.94
N ASP A 82 9.67 0.57 -14.85
CA ASP A 82 9.91 -0.12 -16.12
C ASP A 82 9.94 0.83 -17.35
N GLN A 83 10.15 2.13 -17.14
CA GLN A 83 10.31 3.14 -18.21
C GLN A 83 11.74 3.72 -18.30
N ARG A 84 12.77 2.93 -17.97
CA ARG A 84 14.19 3.29 -18.16
C ARG A 84 14.88 2.34 -19.11
#